data_AF-A0A7V4UW04-F1
#
_entry.id   AF-A0A7V4UW04-F1
#
_cell.length_a   1.000
_cell.length_b   1.000
_cell.length_c   1.000
_cell.angle_alpha   90.00
_cell.angle_beta   90.00
_cell.angle_gamma   90.00
#
_symmetry.space_group_name_H-M   'P 1'
#
loop_
_entity.id
_entity.type
_entity.pdbx_description
1 polymer ?
#
loop_
_entity_poly.entity_id
_entity_poly.type
_entity_poly.pdbx_seq_one_letter_code
_entity_poly.pdbx_strand_id
1 'polypeptide(L)'
;RELKRIEAIIDSMTPKERANHTIINGSRRLRIAKGSGTSVQEVNQLLKRFTEAQRVVKQLQKMGPKGMMKGMKGMGKGMLPF
;
A
#
# COMPACT_ATOMS: atom_id res chain seq x y z
N ARG A 1 -15.07 -5.87 12.02
CA ARG A 1 -15.20 -7.12 11.21
C ARG A 1 -14.24 -7.12 10.03
N GLU A 2 -14.08 -6.00 9.33
CA GLU A 2 -13.17 -5.91 8.17
C GLU A 2 -11.68 -6.03 8.53
N LEU A 3 -11.22 -5.34 9.59
CA LEU A 3 -9.84 -5.46 10.07
C LEU A 3 -9.45 -6.90 10.40
N LYS A 4 -10.33 -7.66 11.06
CA LYS A 4 -10.10 -9.09 11.35
C LYS A 4 -9.93 -9.93 10.07
N ARG A 5 -10.63 -9.61 8.98
CA ARG A 5 -10.44 -10.28 7.68
C ARG A 5 -9.09 -9.94 7.07
N ILE A 6 -8.68 -8.67 7.17
CA ILE A 6 -7.37 -8.23 6.68
C ILE A 6 -6.24 -8.94 7.46
N GLU A 7 -6.34 -8.98 8.78
CA GLU A 7 -5.41 -9.73 9.65
C GLU A 7 -5.34 -11.19 9.23
N ALA A 8 -6.49 -11.88 9.11
CA ALA A 8 -6.53 -13.28 8.69
C ALA A 8 -5.88 -13.53 7.32
N ILE A 9 -6.07 -12.62 6.35
CA ILE A 9 -5.41 -12.69 5.04
C ILE A 9 -3.89 -12.54 5.17
N ILE A 10 -3.41 -11.58 5.96
CA ILE A 10 -1.98 -11.32 6.17
C ILE A 10 -1.31 -12.47 6.94
N ASP A 11 -2.00 -13.04 7.93
CA ASP A 11 -1.51 -14.16 8.73
C ASP A 11 -1.40 -15.45 7.90
N SER A 12 -2.27 -15.62 6.90
CA SER A 12 -2.23 -16.74 5.94
C SER A 12 -1.13 -16.62 4.87
N MET A 13 -0.38 -15.51 4.85
CA MET A 13 0.79 -15.35 4.01
C MET A 13 2.04 -15.95 4.66
N THR A 14 2.99 -16.35 3.83
CA THR A 14 4.35 -16.67 4.29
C THR A 14 5.16 -15.38 4.51
N PRO A 15 6.21 -15.41 5.35
CA PRO A 15 7.08 -14.25 5.55
C PRO A 15 7.65 -13.66 4.25
N LYS A 16 7.99 -14.53 3.28
CA LYS A 16 8.49 -14.12 1.96
C LYS A 16 7.45 -13.34 1.16
N GLU A 17 6.18 -13.73 1.23
CA GLU A 17 5.08 -13.05 0.52
C GLU A 17 4.73 -11.71 1.19
N ARG A 18 4.78 -11.64 2.53
CA ARG A 18 4.60 -10.37 3.26
C ARG A 18 5.70 -9.35 2.95
N ALA A 19 6.94 -9.82 2.88
CA ALA A 19 8.07 -8.97 2.53
C ALA A 19 8.03 -8.52 1.06
N ASN A 20 7.51 -9.37 0.15
CA ASN A 20 7.45 -9.06 -1.26
C ASN A 20 6.13 -9.52 -1.90
N HIS A 21 5.21 -8.58 -2.10
CA HIS A 21 3.91 -8.83 -2.72
C HIS A 21 3.99 -9.27 -4.19
N THR A 22 5.10 -8.99 -4.90
CA THR A 22 5.22 -9.31 -6.35
C THR A 22 5.29 -10.81 -6.63
N ILE A 23 5.68 -11.62 -5.65
CA ILE A 23 5.76 -13.08 -5.82
C ILE A 23 4.38 -13.76 -5.70
N ILE A 24 3.33 -13.02 -5.33
CA ILE A 24 1.99 -13.55 -5.07
C ILE A 24 1.23 -13.77 -6.38
N ASN A 25 1.48 -14.92 -7.00
CA ASN A 25 0.78 -15.41 -8.19
C ASN A 25 -0.61 -16.02 -7.86
N GLY A 26 -1.35 -16.47 -8.87
CA GLY A 26 -2.71 -16.99 -8.70
C GLY A 26 -2.81 -18.19 -7.75
N SER A 27 -1.85 -19.12 -7.80
CA SER A 27 -1.81 -20.27 -6.89
C SER A 27 -1.64 -19.85 -5.43
N ARG A 28 -0.74 -18.89 -5.17
CA ARG A 28 -0.55 -18.32 -3.82
C ARG A 28 -1.79 -17.59 -3.32
N ARG A 29 -2.48 -16.83 -4.19
CA ARG A 29 -3.74 -16.14 -3.80
C ARG A 29 -4.83 -17.13 -3.43
N LEU A 30 -4.95 -18.25 -4.17
CA LEU A 30 -5.89 -19.31 -3.83
C LEU A 30 -5.56 -19.95 -2.48
N ARG A 31 -4.28 -20.23 -2.21
CA ARG A 31 -3.84 -20.76 -0.91
C ARG A 31 -4.13 -19.79 0.24
N ILE A 32 -3.82 -18.51 0.07
CA ILE A 32 -4.07 -17.46 1.08
C ILE A 32 -5.57 -17.37 1.36
N ALA A 33 -6.39 -17.23 0.32
CA ALA A 33 -7.84 -17.14 0.44
C ALA A 33 -8.44 -18.33 1.21
N LYS A 34 -7.99 -19.56 0.90
CA LYS A 34 -8.40 -20.76 1.63
C LYS A 34 -7.94 -20.75 3.09
N GLY A 35 -6.72 -20.30 3.37
CA GLY A 35 -6.17 -20.22 4.73
C GLY A 35 -6.85 -19.17 5.60
N SER A 36 -7.26 -18.05 5.00
CA SER A 36 -7.91 -16.94 5.70
C SER A 36 -9.43 -17.04 5.78
N GLY A 37 -10.03 -18.02 5.11
CA GLY A 37 -11.49 -18.14 5.00
C GLY A 37 -12.12 -17.00 4.20
N THR A 38 -11.39 -16.45 3.22
CA THR A 38 -11.84 -15.34 2.36
C THR A 38 -11.83 -15.74 0.90
N SER A 39 -12.30 -14.85 0.04
CA SER A 39 -12.26 -15.02 -1.42
C SER A 39 -10.93 -14.57 -2.04
N VAL A 40 -10.62 -15.07 -3.24
CA VAL A 40 -9.44 -14.61 -4.02
C VAL A 40 -9.57 -13.13 -4.41
N GLN A 41 -10.80 -12.67 -4.60
CA GLN A 41 -11.15 -11.29 -4.91
C GLN A 41 -10.79 -10.35 -3.76
N GLU A 42 -11.08 -10.74 -2.51
CA GLU A 42 -10.67 -9.98 -1.33
C GLU A 42 -9.15 -9.89 -1.20
N VAL A 43 -8.43 -11.00 -1.46
CA VAL A 43 -6.96 -11.00 -1.49
C VAL A 43 -6.43 -10.05 -2.58
N ASN A 44 -7.01 -10.10 -3.78
CA ASN A 44 -6.64 -9.20 -4.88
C ASN A 44 -6.86 -7.73 -4.52
N GLN A 45 -7.99 -7.43 -3.88
CA GLN A 45 -8.33 -6.07 -3.48
C GLN A 45 -7.34 -5.55 -2.43
N LEU A 46 -6.99 -6.37 -1.44
CA LEU A 46 -5.98 -6.00 -0.44
C LEU A 46 -4.63 -5.68 -1.09
N LEU A 47 -4.16 -6.54 -2.00
CA LEU A 47 -2.87 -6.35 -2.69
C LEU A 47 -2.86 -5.08 -3.54
N LYS A 48 -3.97 -4.74 -4.20
CA LYS A 48 -4.11 -3.47 -4.95
C LYS A 48 -3.99 -2.26 -4.03
N ARG A 49 -4.75 -2.23 -2.93
CA ARG A 49 -4.72 -1.13 -1.96
C ARG A 49 -3.35 -0.97 -1.31
N PHE A 50 -2.69 -2.08 -1.01
CA PHE A 50 -1.33 -2.07 -0.51
C PHE A 50 -0.35 -1.46 -1.52
N THR A 51 -0.43 -1.87 -2.80
CA THR A 51 0.45 -1.35 -3.86
C THR A 51 0.24 0.15 -4.08
N GLU A 52 -1.01 0.62 -4.04
CA GLU A 52 -1.35 2.05 -4.11
C GLU A 52 -0.76 2.83 -2.93
N ALA A 53 -0.94 2.32 -1.70
CA ALA A 53 -0.37 2.93 -0.50
C ALA A 53 1.17 2.97 -0.54
N GLN A 54 1.82 1.89 -0.97
CA GLN A 54 3.27 1.85 -1.16
C GLN A 54 3.75 2.88 -2.17
N ARG A 55 3.01 3.10 -3.26
CA ARG A 55 3.34 4.14 -4.25
C ARG A 55 3.32 5.53 -3.63
N VAL A 56 2.31 5.84 -2.83
CA VAL A 56 2.18 7.12 -2.13
C VAL A 56 3.33 7.30 -1.14
N VAL A 57 3.62 6.30 -0.30
CA VAL A 57 4.74 6.35 0.65
C VAL A 57 6.07 6.57 -0.07
N LYS A 58 6.30 5.87 -1.19
CA LYS A 58 7.51 6.04 -2.01
C LYS A 58 7.60 7.43 -2.64
N GLN A 59 6.48 8.01 -3.08
CA GLN A 59 6.45 9.39 -3.58
C GLN A 59 6.78 10.40 -2.49
N LEU A 60 6.23 10.23 -1.28
CA LEU A 60 6.54 11.07 -0.12
C LEU A 60 8.02 10.98 0.27
N GLN A 61 8.58 9.76 0.32
CA GLN A 61 10.01 9.54 0.57
C GLN A 61 10.89 10.21 -0.48
N LYS A 62 10.49 10.17 -1.76
CA LYS A 62 11.23 10.84 -2.86
C LYS A 62 11.17 12.36 -2.79
N MET A 63 10.05 12.94 -2.34
CA MET A 63 9.94 14.39 -2.18
C MET A 63 10.84 14.90 -1.05
N GLY A 64 11.02 14.14 0.03
CA GLY A 64 11.85 14.53 1.17
C GLY A 64 11.43 15.86 1.82
N PRO A 65 12.11 16.31 2.89
CA PRO A 65 11.80 17.59 3.54
C PRO A 65 11.95 18.78 2.57
N LYS A 66 12.92 18.71 1.65
CA LYS A 66 13.18 19.75 0.64
C LYS A 66 12.08 19.86 -0.42
N GLY A 67 11.45 18.77 -0.85
CA GLY A 67 10.35 18.80 -1.82
C GLY A 67 9.06 19.36 -1.21
N MET A 68 8.80 19.04 0.07
CA MET A 68 7.70 19.63 0.83
C MET A 68 7.91 21.15 1.05
N MET A 69 9.13 21.56 1.39
CA MET A 69 9.48 22.99 1.54
C MET A 69 9.45 23.75 0.21
N LYS A 70 9.80 23.11 -0.92
CA LYS A 70 9.71 23.71 -2.26
C LYS A 70 8.25 23.85 -2.73
N GLY A 71 7.39 22.88 -2.40
CA GLY A 71 5.94 22.99 -2.62
C GLY A 71 5.32 24.15 -1.84
N MET A 72 5.75 24.38 -0.61
CA MET A 72 5.28 25.49 0.22
C MET A 72 5.87 26.84 -0.20
N LYS A 73 7.15 26.88 -0.61
CA LYS A 73 7.82 28.10 -1.12
C LYS A 73 7.29 28.53 -2.51
N GLY A 74 6.74 27.61 -3.30
CA GLY A 74 6.05 27.91 -4.55
C GLY A 74 4.69 28.60 -4.35
N MET A 75 4.07 28.41 -3.18
CA MET A 75 2.77 29.00 -2.82
C MET A 75 2.92 30.35 -2.11
N GLY A 76 4.06 30.60 -1.46
CA GLY A 76 4.35 31.86 -0.75
C GLY A 76 4.93 33.00 -1.60
N LYS A 77 5.26 32.77 -2.88
CA LYS A 77 5.90 33.79 -3.74
C LYS A 77 4.94 34.50 -4.70
N GLY A 78 3.64 34.22 -4.61
CA GLY A 78 2.59 34.81 -5.46
C GLY A 78 1.54 35.66 -4.72
N MET A 79 1.68 35.90 -3.40
CA MET A 79 0.65 36.55 -2.58
C MET A 79 1.17 37.72 -1.71
N LEU A 80 2.24 38.40 -2.12
CA LEU A 80 2.59 39.69 -1.53
C LEU A 80 2.50 40.77 -2.61
N PRO A 81 1.33 41.38 -2.83
CA PRO A 81 1.26 42.65 -3.51
C PRO A 81 1.90 43.71 -2.59
N PHE A 82 2.89 44.43 -3.11
CA PHE A 82 3.13 45.80 -2.67
C PHE A 82 2.05 46.69 -3.28
#